data_AF-A0A4R9JQ99-F1
#
_entry.id   AF-A0A4R9JQ99-F1
#
_cell.length_a   1.000
_cell.length_b   1.000
_cell.length_c   1.000
_cell.angle_alpha   90.00
_cell.angle_beta   90.00
_cell.angle_gamma   90.00
#
_symmetry.space_group_name_H-M   'P 1'
#
loop_
_entity.id
_entity.type
_entity.pdbx_description
1 polymer ?
#
loop_
_entity_poly.entity_id
_entity_poly.type
_entity_poly.pdbx_seq_one_letter_code
_entity_poly.pdbx_strand_id
1 'polypeptide(L)'
;MDILRFITAGSVDDGKSTLIGRLLYDSKSIFQDQLEAIERAGQVNGQINLALLTDGLKAEREQGITIDVAYKYFSTPKRKFIIADAPGHVQYTRNMVTGASNSDLAIILIDARKGVIEQTYRHSYIVSLLRLPYVVVCVNKMDLVDFSEEVFLNIQKQYLEFAKDLDLKSIHFLPISALNGDNVVDPSASMPWWKGKSLLHFLEEIEIHTEEESPAPRFPVQNVIRPQTTEYHDYRGYAGQIRSGHFAVGDSITVLPSGLTSKIKAIDTFDGSLTTAYAPMSVTIRLEDEIDVSRGDMLVVTGKEPTISQDLEAHICWMDQKVMTPGSKYLLRQTTNAVKVSVRSLEYRVETSTHEKTEQPNLGLNEIGKVTLRTAKPVAYDPYSKIRGTGSFILVDEGTNQTVAAGMLL
;
A
#
# COMPACT_ATOMS: atom_id res chain seq x y z
N MET A 1 4.33 16.65 12.43
CA MET A 1 4.79 16.79 11.05
C MET A 1 4.20 15.62 10.28
N ASP A 2 3.34 15.89 9.30
CA ASP A 2 2.60 14.86 8.58
C ASP A 2 3.53 13.95 7.75
N ILE A 3 3.15 12.69 7.55
CA ILE A 3 3.93 11.68 6.82
C ILE A 3 3.12 11.25 5.60
N LEU A 4 3.69 11.41 4.40
CA LEU A 4 3.15 10.84 3.16
C LEU A 4 3.94 9.59 2.76
N ARG A 5 3.24 8.48 2.53
CA ARG A 5 3.81 7.28 1.93
C ARG A 5 3.39 7.19 0.48
N PHE A 6 4.34 7.05 -0.44
CA PHE A 6 4.00 6.85 -1.85
C PHE A 6 4.87 5.78 -2.50
N ILE A 7 4.29 5.14 -3.52
CA ILE A 7 4.96 4.15 -4.37
C ILE A 7 5.21 4.75 -5.75
N THR A 8 6.38 4.48 -6.33
CA THR A 8 6.65 4.76 -7.75
C THR A 8 6.46 3.50 -8.59
N ALA A 9 5.76 3.62 -9.71
CA ALA A 9 5.53 2.55 -10.67
C ALA A 9 5.69 3.08 -12.10
N GLY A 10 5.99 2.20 -13.05
CA GLY A 10 6.37 2.58 -14.42
C GLY A 10 7.31 1.55 -15.04
N SER A 11 7.50 1.60 -16.35
CA SER A 11 8.42 0.73 -17.09
C SER A 11 9.86 0.82 -16.58
N VAL A 12 10.69 -0.14 -16.97
CA VAL A 12 12.13 -0.16 -16.67
C VAL A 12 12.79 1.15 -17.11
N ASP A 13 12.42 1.66 -18.29
CA ASP A 13 13.04 2.85 -18.85
C ASP A 13 12.33 4.16 -18.48
N ASP A 14 11.21 4.15 -17.75
CA ASP A 14 10.42 5.38 -17.54
C ASP A 14 11.08 6.37 -16.58
N GLY A 15 12.25 6.02 -16.02
CA GLY A 15 13.08 6.92 -15.21
C GLY A 15 12.68 7.01 -13.74
N LYS A 16 12.14 5.93 -13.16
CA LYS A 16 11.73 5.86 -11.74
C LYS A 16 12.89 6.17 -10.79
N SER A 17 13.98 5.41 -10.90
CA SER A 17 15.21 5.58 -10.12
C SER A 17 15.79 6.98 -10.28
N THR A 18 15.78 7.53 -11.50
CA THR A 18 16.22 8.91 -11.78
C THR A 18 15.34 9.94 -11.07
N LEU A 19 14.02 9.78 -11.10
CA LEU A 19 13.09 10.69 -10.42
C LEU A 19 13.29 10.68 -8.90
N ILE A 20 13.39 9.49 -8.30
CA ILE A 20 13.65 9.35 -6.87
C ILE A 20 15.00 9.98 -6.51
N GLY A 21 16.05 9.66 -7.28
CA GLY A 21 17.38 10.25 -7.09
C GLY A 21 17.35 11.78 -7.17
N ARG A 22 16.56 12.34 -8.10
CA ARG A 22 16.37 13.79 -8.23
C ARG A 22 15.65 14.40 -7.04
N LEU A 23 14.57 13.78 -6.56
CA LEU A 23 13.88 14.23 -5.35
C LEU A 23 14.82 14.23 -4.13
N LEU A 24 15.65 13.19 -3.98
CA LEU A 24 16.60 13.11 -2.87
C LEU A 24 17.71 14.16 -2.98
N TYR A 25 18.24 14.37 -4.19
CA TYR A 25 19.31 15.33 -4.47
C TYR A 25 18.85 16.77 -4.29
N ASP A 26 17.77 17.17 -4.95
CA ASP A 26 17.27 18.55 -4.94
C ASP A 26 16.66 18.91 -3.57
N SER A 27 16.13 17.95 -2.81
CA SER A 27 15.66 18.19 -1.44
C SER A 27 16.79 18.33 -0.41
N LYS A 28 18.06 18.24 -0.82
CA LYS A 28 19.25 18.28 0.05
C LYS A 28 19.23 17.24 1.17
N SER A 29 18.56 16.12 0.94
CA SER A 29 18.42 15.04 1.92
C SER A 29 19.59 14.05 1.91
N ILE A 30 20.58 14.27 1.03
CA ILE A 30 21.76 13.41 0.85
C ILE A 30 22.96 14.03 1.56
N PHE A 31 23.69 13.22 2.32
CA PHE A 31 24.94 13.63 2.96
C PHE A 31 26.04 13.89 1.92
N GLN A 32 26.86 14.93 2.16
CA GLN A 32 27.91 15.38 1.24
C GLN A 32 28.84 14.25 0.76
N ASP A 33 29.19 13.31 1.64
CA ASP A 33 30.09 12.21 1.32
C ASP A 33 29.50 11.22 0.30
N GLN A 34 28.17 11.06 0.28
CA GLN A 34 27.49 10.21 -0.70
C GLN A 34 27.44 10.88 -2.08
N LEU A 35 27.24 12.20 -2.10
CA LEU A 35 27.32 13.01 -3.32
C LEU A 35 28.69 12.89 -3.98
N GLU A 36 29.77 13.07 -3.21
CA GLU A 36 31.14 12.96 -3.71
C GLU A 36 31.47 11.56 -4.24
N ALA A 37 30.93 10.50 -3.61
CA ALA A 37 31.13 9.13 -4.08
C ALA A 37 30.46 8.87 -5.45
N ILE A 38 29.32 9.51 -5.70
CA ILE A 38 28.56 9.35 -6.96
C ILE A 38 29.18 10.18 -8.08
N GLU A 39 29.63 11.41 -7.79
CA GLU A 39 30.39 12.22 -8.75
C GLU A 39 31.63 11.46 -9.28
N ARG A 40 32.26 10.63 -8.43
CA ARG A 40 33.37 9.76 -8.83
C ARG A 40 32.94 8.49 -9.58
N ALA A 41 31.71 8.01 -9.37
CA ALA A 41 31.24 6.72 -9.90
C ALA A 41 30.70 6.79 -11.34
N GLY A 42 30.36 7.98 -11.84
CA GLY A 42 30.10 8.20 -13.27
C GLY A 42 29.08 9.29 -13.59
N GLN A 43 29.25 9.91 -14.76
CA GLN A 43 28.33 10.89 -15.34
C GLN A 43 27.54 10.30 -16.50
N VAL A 44 26.29 10.73 -16.67
CA VAL A 44 25.47 10.48 -17.87
C VAL A 44 25.27 11.84 -18.54
N ASN A 45 25.68 11.97 -19.82
CA ASN A 45 25.59 13.23 -20.58
C ASN A 45 26.21 14.46 -19.87
N GLY A 46 27.28 14.26 -19.09
CA GLY A 46 27.93 15.33 -18.32
C GLY A 46 27.22 15.74 -17.03
N GLN A 47 26.14 15.05 -16.65
CA GLN A 47 25.41 15.25 -15.39
C GLN A 47 25.60 14.05 -14.45
N ILE A 48 25.42 14.27 -13.14
CA ILE A 48 25.53 13.23 -12.11
C ILE A 48 24.49 12.14 -12.37
N ASN A 49 24.90 10.87 -12.38
CA ASN A 49 23.97 9.76 -12.53
C ASN A 49 23.21 9.48 -11.22
N LEU A 50 22.07 10.16 -11.05
CA LEU A 50 21.27 10.10 -9.82
C LEU A 50 20.61 8.73 -9.57
N ALA A 51 20.50 7.85 -10.57
CA ALA A 51 19.99 6.48 -10.35
C ALA A 51 20.92 5.66 -9.41
N LEU A 52 22.19 6.02 -9.30
CA LEU A 52 23.13 5.36 -8.40
C LEU A 52 22.80 5.57 -6.90
N LEU A 53 21.95 6.55 -6.56
CA LEU A 53 21.45 6.79 -5.19
C LEU A 53 20.40 5.78 -4.76
N THR A 54 19.64 5.26 -5.73
CA THR A 54 18.46 4.45 -5.46
C THR A 54 18.82 2.98 -5.44
N ASP A 55 19.71 2.55 -6.34
CA ASP A 55 20.04 1.14 -6.57
C ASP A 55 20.96 0.60 -5.46
N GLY A 56 20.35 -0.16 -4.55
CA GLY A 56 20.96 -0.61 -3.30
C GLY A 56 21.69 -1.94 -3.42
N LEU A 57 21.27 -2.83 -4.32
CA LEU A 57 21.86 -4.16 -4.48
C LEU A 57 22.88 -4.20 -5.63
N LYS A 58 23.97 -4.95 -5.44
CA LYS A 58 25.00 -5.13 -6.48
C LYS A 58 24.44 -5.76 -7.76
N ALA A 59 23.47 -6.68 -7.62
CA ALA A 59 22.75 -7.29 -8.74
C ALA A 59 21.81 -6.31 -9.47
N GLU A 60 21.20 -5.36 -8.76
CA GLU A 60 20.40 -4.28 -9.37
C GLU A 60 21.29 -3.38 -10.23
N ARG A 61 22.48 -3.01 -9.72
CA ARG A 61 23.46 -2.19 -10.44
C ARG A 61 24.04 -2.87 -11.68
N GLU A 62 24.23 -4.18 -11.64
CA GLU A 62 24.73 -4.96 -12.78
C GLU A 62 23.68 -5.12 -13.90
N GLN A 63 22.39 -5.10 -13.55
CA GLN A 63 21.28 -5.28 -14.50
C GLN A 63 20.52 -3.99 -14.85
N GLY A 64 20.72 -2.89 -14.12
CA GLY A 64 20.01 -1.63 -14.32
C GLY A 64 18.51 -1.69 -14.01
N ILE A 65 18.08 -2.60 -13.12
CA ILE A 65 16.69 -2.77 -12.71
C ILE A 65 16.56 -2.82 -11.18
N THR A 66 15.47 -2.27 -10.63
CA THR A 66 15.05 -2.52 -9.24
C THR A 66 14.55 -3.96 -9.13
N ILE A 67 14.92 -4.68 -8.05
CA ILE A 67 14.54 -6.10 -7.84
C ILE A 67 13.64 -6.26 -6.62
N ASP A 68 13.90 -5.55 -5.52
CA ASP A 68 13.08 -5.60 -4.30
C ASP A 68 12.52 -4.20 -3.96
N VAL A 69 11.48 -4.13 -3.13
CA VAL A 69 10.94 -2.83 -2.71
C VAL A 69 11.96 -2.14 -1.80
N ALA A 70 12.60 -1.09 -2.31
CA ALA A 70 13.48 -0.26 -1.50
C ALA A 70 12.69 0.88 -0.87
N TYR A 71 12.80 1.02 0.45
CA TYR A 71 12.23 2.16 1.17
C TYR A 71 13.27 3.28 1.30
N LYS A 72 12.94 4.48 0.81
CA LYS A 72 13.76 5.69 0.96
C LYS A 72 12.99 6.72 1.78
N TYR A 73 13.72 7.55 2.50
CA TYR A 73 13.17 8.53 3.43
C TYR A 73 13.75 9.90 3.12
N PHE A 74 12.88 10.90 3.05
CA PHE A 74 13.30 12.30 2.98
C PHE A 74 12.27 13.19 3.66
N SER A 75 12.65 14.43 3.94
CA SER A 75 11.75 15.38 4.58
C SER A 75 12.01 16.79 4.09
N THR A 76 10.95 17.57 3.97
CA THR A 76 11.01 19.01 3.76
C THR A 76 10.62 19.72 5.06
N PRO A 77 10.73 21.06 5.13
CA PRO A 77 10.19 21.81 6.27
C PRO A 77 8.68 21.65 6.48
N LYS A 78 7.93 21.21 5.46
CA LYS A 78 6.47 21.02 5.54
C LYS A 78 6.07 19.59 5.89
N ARG A 79 6.74 18.57 5.32
CA ARG A 79 6.25 17.17 5.37
C ARG A 79 7.38 16.14 5.34
N LYS A 80 7.12 14.98 5.93
CA LYS A 80 8.01 13.80 5.85
C LYS A 80 7.48 12.84 4.78
N PHE A 81 8.40 12.18 4.08
CA PHE A 81 8.08 11.29 2.97
C PHE A 81 8.73 9.92 3.14
N ILE A 82 7.96 8.88 2.81
CA ILE A 82 8.42 7.51 2.69
C ILE A 82 8.15 7.05 1.25
N ILE A 83 9.22 6.76 0.51
CA ILE A 83 9.15 6.30 -0.87
C ILE A 83 9.29 4.80 -0.89
N ALA A 84 8.33 4.09 -1.48
CA ALA A 84 8.47 2.70 -1.88
C ALA A 84 8.87 2.66 -3.37
N ASP A 85 10.14 2.34 -3.65
CA ASP A 85 10.59 2.11 -5.02
C ASP A 85 10.23 0.67 -5.42
N ALA A 86 9.16 0.53 -6.20
CA ALA A 86 8.73 -0.78 -6.67
C ALA A 86 9.28 -1.09 -8.07
N PRO A 87 9.76 -2.32 -8.28
CA PRO A 87 10.26 -2.75 -9.58
C PRO A 87 9.16 -2.77 -10.65
N GLY A 88 9.51 -2.31 -11.86
CA GLY A 88 8.57 -2.10 -12.96
C GLY A 88 8.35 -3.29 -13.91
N HIS A 89 8.95 -4.44 -13.63
CA HIS A 89 8.89 -5.61 -14.50
C HIS A 89 7.80 -6.59 -14.06
N VAL A 90 7.21 -7.32 -15.02
CA VAL A 90 6.08 -8.25 -14.82
C VAL A 90 6.35 -9.29 -13.72
N GLN A 91 7.62 -9.70 -13.62
CA GLN A 91 8.07 -10.69 -12.64
C GLN A 91 8.02 -10.18 -11.19
N TYR A 92 7.64 -8.91 -10.96
CA TYR A 92 7.64 -8.30 -9.64
C TYR A 92 6.30 -7.67 -9.25
N THR A 93 5.17 -8.11 -9.83
CA THR A 93 3.82 -7.73 -9.38
C THR A 93 3.65 -7.89 -7.87
N ARG A 94 4.18 -8.98 -7.28
CA ARG A 94 4.15 -9.18 -5.82
C ARG A 94 4.79 -8.03 -5.04
N ASN A 95 5.90 -7.47 -5.54
CA ASN A 95 6.65 -6.42 -4.88
C ASN A 95 5.86 -5.11 -4.96
N MET A 96 5.22 -4.83 -6.10
CA MET A 96 4.29 -3.71 -6.23
C MET A 96 3.12 -3.86 -5.25
N VAL A 97 2.53 -5.05 -5.11
CA VAL A 97 1.45 -5.31 -4.14
C VAL A 97 1.92 -5.05 -2.71
N THR A 98 3.10 -5.52 -2.34
CA THR A 98 3.68 -5.27 -1.01
C THR A 98 3.91 -3.78 -0.75
N GLY A 99 4.54 -3.05 -1.68
CA GLY A 99 4.82 -1.62 -1.52
C GLY A 99 3.56 -0.75 -1.53
N ALA A 100 2.63 -1.01 -2.46
CA ALA A 100 1.40 -0.25 -2.59
C ALA A 100 0.45 -0.46 -1.41
N SER A 101 0.44 -1.63 -0.76
CA SER A 101 -0.45 -1.93 0.37
C SER A 101 -0.29 -0.98 1.57
N ASN A 102 0.89 -0.38 1.72
CA ASN A 102 1.23 0.58 2.78
C ASN A 102 1.39 2.02 2.26
N SER A 103 0.98 2.28 1.01
CA SER A 103 1.12 3.59 0.37
C SER A 103 -0.20 4.36 0.37
N ASP A 104 -0.09 5.67 0.56
CA ASP A 104 -1.19 6.63 0.51
C ASP A 104 -1.44 7.13 -0.92
N LEU A 105 -0.40 7.11 -1.76
CA LEU A 105 -0.41 7.63 -3.13
C LEU A 105 0.46 6.78 -4.06
N ALA A 106 0.09 6.68 -5.34
CA ALA A 106 0.93 6.10 -6.39
C ALA A 106 1.40 7.16 -7.38
N ILE A 107 2.69 7.14 -7.72
CA ILE A 107 3.26 7.90 -8.82
C ILE A 107 3.50 6.95 -9.98
N ILE A 108 2.78 7.13 -11.08
CA ILE A 108 2.91 6.32 -12.31
C ILE A 108 3.70 7.12 -13.33
N LEU A 109 4.90 6.67 -13.66
CA LEU A 109 5.75 7.31 -14.67
C LEU A 109 5.40 6.77 -16.05
N ILE A 110 5.40 7.67 -17.04
CA ILE A 110 5.20 7.35 -18.45
C ILE A 110 6.27 8.09 -19.26
N ASP A 111 7.06 7.38 -20.06
CA ASP A 111 8.00 7.99 -21.02
C ASP A 111 7.21 8.69 -22.14
N ALA A 112 7.37 10.01 -22.27
CA ALA A 112 6.64 10.83 -23.23
C ALA A 112 6.83 10.40 -24.69
N ARG A 113 7.94 9.72 -25.02
CA ARG A 113 8.20 9.20 -26.37
C ARG A 113 7.38 7.95 -26.68
N LYS A 114 7.09 7.15 -25.65
CA LYS A 114 6.39 5.86 -25.78
C LYS A 114 4.88 6.04 -25.60
N GLY A 115 4.47 6.98 -24.75
CA GLY A 115 3.08 7.16 -24.35
C GLY A 115 2.58 6.00 -23.49
N VAL A 116 1.27 5.78 -23.47
CA VAL A 116 0.64 4.75 -22.65
C VAL A 116 0.94 3.36 -23.23
N ILE A 117 1.61 2.51 -22.44
CA ILE A 117 1.98 1.15 -22.83
C ILE A 117 1.34 0.12 -21.90
N GLU A 118 1.39 -1.17 -22.28
CA GLU A 118 0.87 -2.31 -21.51
C GLU A 118 1.23 -2.28 -20.00
N GLN A 119 2.48 -1.93 -19.69
CA GLN A 119 2.95 -1.83 -18.30
C GLN A 119 2.27 -0.69 -17.52
N THR A 120 1.91 0.41 -18.18
CA THR A 120 1.12 1.50 -17.60
C THR A 120 -0.26 1.00 -17.17
N TYR A 121 -0.94 0.22 -18.02
CA TYR A 121 -2.23 -0.40 -17.69
C TYR A 121 -2.10 -1.33 -16.48
N ARG A 122 -1.11 -2.24 -16.50
CA ARG A 122 -0.84 -3.18 -15.39
C ARG A 122 -0.65 -2.46 -14.06
N HIS A 123 0.23 -1.47 -14.02
CA HIS A 123 0.51 -0.73 -12.79
C HIS A 123 -0.74 0.00 -12.29
N SER A 124 -1.48 0.66 -13.20
CA SER A 124 -2.72 1.36 -12.87
C SER A 124 -3.80 0.41 -12.34
N TYR A 125 -3.92 -0.78 -12.91
CA TYR A 125 -4.84 -1.82 -12.45
C TYR A 125 -4.48 -2.29 -11.03
N ILE A 126 -3.20 -2.55 -10.74
CA ILE A 126 -2.76 -2.96 -9.40
C ILE A 126 -3.03 -1.86 -8.37
N VAL A 127 -2.75 -0.59 -8.72
CA VAL A 127 -3.05 0.58 -7.89
C VAL A 127 -4.55 0.69 -7.59
N SER A 128 -5.40 0.48 -8.61
CA SER A 128 -6.85 0.45 -8.48
C SER A 128 -7.33 -0.69 -7.59
N LEU A 129 -6.79 -1.90 -7.79
CA LEU A 129 -7.12 -3.09 -7.01
C LEU A 129 -6.77 -2.92 -5.52
N LEU A 130 -5.64 -2.27 -5.24
CA LEU A 130 -5.19 -1.92 -3.88
C LEU A 130 -5.84 -0.64 -3.35
N ARG A 131 -6.75 -0.06 -4.12
CA ARG A 131 -7.62 1.05 -3.74
C ARG A 131 -6.87 2.32 -3.36
N LEU A 132 -5.67 2.56 -3.88
CA LEU A 132 -4.89 3.77 -3.56
C LEU A 132 -5.71 5.02 -3.96
N PRO A 133 -5.97 5.94 -3.02
CA PRO A 133 -6.92 7.03 -3.24
C PRO A 133 -6.40 8.05 -4.27
N TYR A 134 -5.09 8.26 -4.31
CA TYR A 134 -4.47 9.26 -5.17
C TYR A 134 -3.46 8.62 -6.13
N VAL A 135 -3.58 8.98 -7.40
CA VAL A 135 -2.67 8.59 -8.47
C VAL A 135 -2.11 9.84 -9.13
N VAL A 136 -0.80 9.88 -9.28
CA VAL A 136 -0.07 10.96 -9.93
C VAL A 136 0.65 10.40 -11.14
N VAL A 137 0.14 10.71 -12.32
CA VAL A 137 0.75 10.33 -13.59
C VAL A 137 1.81 11.35 -13.96
N CYS A 138 3.07 10.96 -13.85
CA CYS A 138 4.21 11.77 -14.26
C CYS A 138 4.60 11.43 -15.70
N VAL A 139 4.32 12.34 -16.64
CA VAL A 139 4.78 12.21 -18.03
C VAL A 139 6.23 12.68 -18.06
N ASN A 140 7.15 11.72 -18.03
CA ASN A 140 8.58 11.95 -17.90
C ASN A 140 9.27 12.03 -19.27
N LYS A 141 10.49 12.57 -19.28
CA LYS A 141 11.32 12.77 -20.47
C LYS A 141 10.72 13.75 -21.48
N MET A 142 10.04 14.78 -20.98
CA MET A 142 9.50 15.85 -21.82
C MET A 142 10.59 16.57 -22.64
N ASP A 143 11.82 16.56 -22.16
CA ASP A 143 13.00 17.09 -22.87
C ASP A 143 13.28 16.38 -24.20
N LEU A 144 12.89 15.11 -24.33
CA LEU A 144 13.11 14.32 -25.56
C LEU A 144 11.99 14.47 -26.59
N VAL A 145 10.94 15.22 -26.25
CA VAL A 145 9.81 15.56 -27.12
C VAL A 145 9.63 17.07 -27.21
N ASP A 146 10.75 17.81 -27.08
CA ASP A 146 10.82 19.27 -27.16
C ASP A 146 9.82 20.00 -26.27
N PHE A 147 9.50 19.40 -25.11
CA PHE A 147 8.54 19.93 -24.14
C PHE A 147 7.14 20.20 -24.73
N SER A 148 6.72 19.39 -25.72
CA SER A 148 5.45 19.56 -26.44
C SER A 148 4.20 19.39 -25.56
N GLU A 149 3.37 20.43 -25.51
CA GLU A 149 2.04 20.40 -24.85
C GLU A 149 1.11 19.38 -25.51
N GLU A 150 1.16 19.26 -26.84
CA GLU A 150 0.30 18.33 -27.59
C GLU A 150 0.58 16.87 -27.22
N VAL A 151 1.86 16.49 -27.10
CA VAL A 151 2.25 15.14 -26.68
C VAL A 151 1.73 14.83 -25.28
N PHE A 152 1.89 15.78 -24.35
CA PHE A 152 1.38 15.63 -22.98
C PHE A 152 -0.15 15.45 -22.94
N LEU A 153 -0.90 16.30 -23.65
CA LEU A 153 -2.37 16.23 -23.68
C LEU A 153 -2.86 14.94 -24.34
N ASN A 154 -2.17 14.44 -25.36
CA ASN A 154 -2.50 13.17 -26.01
C ASN A 154 -2.31 11.99 -25.05
N ILE A 155 -1.20 11.95 -24.31
CA ILE A 155 -0.94 10.90 -23.30
C ILE A 155 -1.96 10.98 -22.17
N GLN A 156 -2.28 12.20 -21.69
CA GLN A 156 -3.31 12.41 -20.69
C GLN A 156 -4.66 11.85 -21.15
N LYS A 157 -5.08 12.17 -22.38
CA LYS A 157 -6.33 11.67 -22.96
C LYS A 157 -6.34 10.14 -23.06
N GLN A 158 -5.27 9.54 -23.58
CA GLN A 158 -5.14 8.09 -23.67
C GLN A 158 -5.23 7.43 -22.29
N TYR A 159 -4.58 8.02 -21.29
CA TYR A 159 -4.59 7.47 -19.94
C TYR A 159 -5.99 7.54 -19.32
N LEU A 160 -6.64 8.70 -19.43
CA LEU A 160 -7.99 8.89 -18.91
C LEU A 160 -9.01 7.96 -19.58
N GLU A 161 -8.84 7.63 -20.86
CA GLU A 161 -9.76 6.73 -21.56
C GLU A 161 -9.78 5.34 -20.92
N PHE A 162 -8.62 4.75 -20.66
CA PHE A 162 -8.59 3.43 -20.03
C PHE A 162 -8.86 3.47 -18.52
N ALA A 163 -8.50 4.58 -17.86
CA ALA A 163 -8.74 4.74 -16.44
C ALA A 163 -10.24 4.79 -16.12
N LYS A 164 -11.13 5.01 -17.09
CA LYS A 164 -12.60 4.89 -16.91
C LYS A 164 -13.03 3.51 -16.42
N ASP A 165 -12.32 2.46 -16.84
CA ASP A 165 -12.61 1.08 -16.45
C ASP A 165 -11.97 0.73 -15.09
N LEU A 166 -11.20 1.66 -14.52
CA LEU A 166 -10.55 1.53 -13.23
C LEU A 166 -11.27 2.43 -12.22
N ASP A 167 -11.55 1.91 -11.03
CA ASP A 167 -12.22 2.66 -9.96
C ASP A 167 -11.20 3.55 -9.21
N LEU A 168 -10.48 4.38 -9.97
CA LEU A 168 -9.46 5.32 -9.49
C LEU A 168 -10.13 6.64 -9.11
N LYS A 169 -10.00 7.04 -7.85
CA LYS A 169 -10.74 8.20 -7.30
C LYS A 169 -10.16 9.54 -7.74
N SER A 170 -8.85 9.73 -7.61
CA SER A 170 -8.18 10.98 -7.99
C SER A 170 -6.95 10.72 -8.85
N ILE A 171 -6.94 11.27 -10.06
CA ILE A 171 -5.83 11.15 -11.01
C ILE A 171 -5.32 12.55 -11.34
N HIS A 172 -4.05 12.80 -11.06
CA HIS A 172 -3.35 14.04 -11.36
C HIS A 172 -2.29 13.79 -12.42
N PHE A 173 -2.04 14.75 -13.31
CA PHE A 173 -1.02 14.64 -14.35
C PHE A 173 0.02 15.72 -14.15
N LEU A 174 1.31 15.38 -14.24
CA LEU A 174 2.40 16.34 -14.22
C LEU A 174 3.38 16.06 -15.36
N PRO A 175 3.72 17.06 -16.21
CA PRO A 175 4.79 16.94 -17.18
C PRO A 175 6.13 17.21 -16.49
N ILE A 176 7.08 16.29 -16.59
CA ILE A 176 8.38 16.40 -15.92
C ILE A 176 9.56 15.98 -16.82
N SER A 177 10.76 16.42 -16.47
CA SER A 177 12.00 15.77 -16.88
C SER A 177 12.81 15.42 -15.63
N ALA A 178 12.83 14.14 -15.26
CA ALA A 178 13.56 13.67 -14.09
C ALA A 178 15.07 13.90 -14.20
N LEU A 179 15.62 13.81 -15.42
CA LEU A 179 17.05 14.00 -15.66
C LEU A 179 17.44 15.48 -15.47
N ASN A 180 16.72 16.39 -16.11
CA ASN A 180 17.03 17.82 -16.08
C ASN A 180 16.48 18.54 -14.83
N GLY A 181 15.49 17.94 -14.16
CA GLY A 181 14.82 18.49 -12.97
C GLY A 181 13.57 19.33 -13.24
N ASP A 182 13.16 19.46 -14.50
CA ASP A 182 11.99 20.23 -14.90
C ASP A 182 10.72 19.72 -14.19
N ASN A 183 10.05 20.61 -13.45
CA ASN A 183 8.84 20.34 -12.67
C ASN A 183 8.97 19.23 -11.61
N VAL A 184 10.18 18.82 -11.23
CA VAL A 184 10.39 17.82 -10.15
C VAL A 184 10.34 18.51 -8.79
N VAL A 185 11.29 19.40 -8.52
CA VAL A 185 11.33 20.23 -7.29
C VAL A 185 10.89 21.65 -7.61
N ASP A 186 11.51 22.25 -8.62
CA ASP A 186 11.21 23.61 -9.06
C ASP A 186 10.36 23.62 -10.34
N PRO A 187 9.56 24.67 -10.57
CA PRO A 187 8.85 24.86 -11.83
C PRO A 187 9.82 25.00 -13.02
N SER A 188 9.47 24.41 -14.16
CA SER A 188 10.24 24.48 -15.39
C SER A 188 10.00 25.79 -16.15
N ALA A 189 11.08 26.43 -16.62
CA ALA A 189 11.00 27.52 -17.59
C ALA A 189 10.77 27.03 -19.03
N SER A 190 11.10 25.75 -19.31
CA SER A 190 11.01 25.11 -20.64
C SER A 190 9.57 24.75 -21.03
N MET A 191 8.65 24.72 -20.07
CA MET A 191 7.22 24.42 -20.26
C MET A 191 6.34 25.60 -19.84
N PRO A 192 6.36 26.75 -20.54
CA PRO A 192 5.59 27.94 -20.13
C PRO A 192 4.07 27.74 -20.22
N TRP A 193 3.61 26.76 -21.00
CA TRP A 193 2.22 26.33 -21.09
C TRP A 193 1.75 25.62 -19.82
N TRP A 194 2.65 24.98 -19.06
CA TRP A 194 2.32 24.34 -17.79
C TRP A 194 2.15 25.39 -16.68
N LYS A 195 0.93 25.50 -16.14
CA LYS A 195 0.60 26.39 -15.02
C LYS A 195 0.44 25.67 -13.67
N GLY A 196 0.65 24.36 -13.65
CA GLY A 196 0.55 23.55 -12.44
C GLY A 196 1.77 23.64 -11.55
N LYS A 197 1.71 22.94 -10.42
CA LYS A 197 2.81 22.84 -9.44
C LYS A 197 3.89 21.87 -9.93
N SER A 198 5.08 21.96 -9.34
CA SER A 198 6.07 20.88 -9.44
C SER A 198 5.63 19.69 -8.59
N LEU A 199 6.23 18.52 -8.85
CA LEU A 199 5.92 17.28 -8.14
C LEU A 199 6.11 17.42 -6.63
N LEU A 200 7.23 18.00 -6.17
CA LEU A 200 7.48 18.15 -4.74
C LEU A 200 6.42 19.03 -4.07
N HIS A 201 6.10 20.18 -4.66
CA HIS A 201 5.08 21.09 -4.11
C HIS A 201 3.71 20.42 -4.08
N PHE A 202 3.37 19.64 -5.11
CA PHE A 202 2.15 18.84 -5.11
C PHE A 202 2.12 17.82 -3.95
N LEU A 203 3.21 17.08 -3.75
CA LEU A 203 3.32 16.08 -2.67
C LEU A 203 3.33 16.70 -1.27
N GLU A 204 3.84 17.93 -1.12
CA GLU A 204 3.80 18.67 0.15
C GLU A 204 2.38 19.09 0.53
N GLU A 205 1.55 19.45 -0.45
CA GLU A 205 0.25 20.08 -0.21
C GLU A 205 -0.93 19.12 -0.31
N ILE A 206 -0.76 17.95 -0.92
CA ILE A 206 -1.86 16.99 -1.05
C ILE A 206 -2.33 16.51 0.32
N GLU A 207 -3.57 16.85 0.66
CA GLU A 207 -4.24 16.35 1.86
C GLU A 207 -4.74 14.93 1.57
N ILE A 208 -4.21 13.96 2.33
CA ILE A 208 -4.66 12.57 2.24
C ILE A 208 -5.88 12.44 3.15
N HIS A 209 -7.07 12.63 2.59
CA HIS A 209 -8.31 12.38 3.30
C HIS A 209 -8.63 10.88 3.22
N THR A 210 -8.75 10.22 4.37
CA THR A 210 -9.44 8.92 4.43
C THR A 210 -10.94 9.21 4.34
N GLU A 211 -11.56 8.88 3.21
CA GLU A 211 -12.94 9.24 2.83
C GLU A 211 -14.07 8.81 3.78
N GLU A 212 -13.82 8.07 4.86
CA GLU A 212 -14.85 7.84 5.87
C GLU A 212 -14.69 8.88 6.99
N GLU A 213 -15.65 9.81 7.11
CA GLU A 213 -15.70 10.81 8.19
C GLU A 213 -15.73 10.18 9.59
N SER A 214 -16.00 8.87 9.70
CA SER A 214 -15.73 8.06 10.90
C SER A 214 -15.86 6.57 10.55
N PRO A 215 -14.80 5.87 10.11
CA PRO A 215 -14.90 4.47 9.74
C PRO A 215 -15.26 3.60 10.96
N ALA A 216 -15.90 2.45 10.73
CA ALA A 216 -16.38 1.61 11.82
C ALA A 216 -15.21 1.15 12.73
N PRO A 217 -15.33 1.20 14.07
CA PRO A 217 -14.20 0.89 14.96
C PRO A 217 -13.78 -0.58 14.89
N ARG A 218 -12.48 -0.83 14.71
CA ARG A 218 -11.88 -2.19 14.64
C ARG A 218 -10.64 -2.27 15.51
N PHE A 219 -10.68 -3.08 16.56
CA PHE A 219 -9.54 -3.30 17.45
C PHE A 219 -9.20 -4.80 17.54
N PRO A 220 -8.32 -5.31 16.67
CA PRO A 220 -7.84 -6.68 16.76
C PRO A 220 -6.89 -6.83 17.96
N VAL A 221 -7.22 -7.74 18.87
CA VAL A 221 -6.44 -8.02 20.07
C VAL A 221 -5.14 -8.74 19.68
N GLN A 222 -4.01 -8.13 20.04
CA GLN A 222 -2.68 -8.66 19.80
C GLN A 222 -2.15 -9.43 21.00
N ASN A 223 -2.41 -8.93 22.21
CA ASN A 223 -1.90 -9.49 23.45
C ASN A 223 -2.86 -9.25 24.62
N VAL A 224 -2.84 -10.15 25.60
CA VAL A 224 -3.56 -9.99 26.87
C VAL A 224 -2.54 -9.74 27.97
N ILE A 225 -2.60 -8.56 28.56
CA ILE A 225 -1.67 -8.12 29.61
C ILE A 225 -2.25 -8.50 30.96
N ARG A 226 -1.49 -9.34 31.70
CA ARG A 226 -1.73 -9.72 33.10
C ARG A 226 -0.39 -9.69 33.84
N PRO A 227 -0.07 -8.61 34.58
CA PRO A 227 1.21 -8.46 35.26
C PRO A 227 1.47 -9.51 36.35
N GLN A 228 0.42 -10.11 36.93
CA GLN A 228 0.51 -11.07 38.04
C GLN A 228 1.35 -10.56 39.24
N THR A 229 1.38 -9.24 39.44
CA THR A 229 2.03 -8.63 40.61
C THR A 229 1.01 -8.42 41.73
N THR A 230 1.47 -8.29 42.97
CA THR A 230 0.61 -8.01 44.14
C THR A 230 -0.14 -6.68 44.00
N GLU A 231 0.46 -5.68 43.35
CA GLU A 231 -0.16 -4.36 43.10
C GLU A 231 -1.23 -4.41 42.00
N TYR A 232 -1.11 -5.35 41.05
CA TYR A 232 -1.99 -5.47 39.86
C TYR A 232 -2.57 -6.88 39.73
N HIS A 233 -3.04 -7.46 40.84
CA HIS A 233 -3.52 -8.84 40.89
C HIS A 233 -4.68 -9.08 39.90
N ASP A 234 -5.65 -8.16 39.85
CA ASP A 234 -6.85 -8.27 39.01
C ASP A 234 -6.73 -7.48 37.69
N TYR A 235 -5.53 -7.04 37.32
CA TYR A 235 -5.35 -6.28 36.09
C TYR A 235 -5.45 -7.20 34.86
N ARG A 236 -6.44 -6.91 34.01
CA ARG A 236 -6.57 -7.50 32.68
C ARG A 236 -6.74 -6.40 31.65
N GLY A 237 -5.74 -6.22 30.79
CA GLY A 237 -5.77 -5.29 29.67
C GLY A 237 -5.59 -6.00 28.34
N TYR A 238 -6.28 -5.54 27.31
CA TYR A 238 -6.20 -6.07 25.95
C TYR A 238 -5.43 -5.10 25.07
N ALA A 239 -4.21 -5.47 24.70
CA ALA A 239 -3.33 -4.62 23.92
C ALA A 239 -3.46 -4.95 22.43
N GLY A 240 -3.43 -3.89 21.62
CA GLY A 240 -3.55 -3.97 20.16
C GLY A 240 -3.36 -2.60 19.52
N GLN A 241 -3.43 -2.58 18.19
CA GLN A 241 -3.46 -1.36 17.41
C GLN A 241 -4.87 -1.16 16.84
N ILE A 242 -5.44 0.03 17.04
CA ILE A 242 -6.72 0.39 16.44
C ILE A 242 -6.53 0.41 14.91
N ARG A 243 -7.26 -0.43 14.19
CA ARG A 243 -7.16 -0.54 12.72
C ARG A 243 -8.07 0.44 11.99
N SER A 244 -9.16 0.83 12.63
CA SER A 244 -10.18 1.69 12.06
C SER A 244 -10.99 2.34 13.17
N GLY A 245 -11.51 3.53 12.90
CA GLY A 245 -12.41 4.29 13.76
C GLY A 245 -11.75 4.78 15.04
N HIS A 246 -12.59 5.07 16.02
CA HIS A 246 -12.17 5.45 17.37
C HIS A 246 -12.95 4.65 18.40
N PHE A 247 -12.38 4.55 19.59
CA PHE A 247 -12.99 3.95 20.77
C PHE A 247 -12.92 4.97 21.90
N ALA A 248 -14.00 5.10 22.65
CA ALA A 248 -14.09 5.95 23.83
C ALA A 248 -14.41 5.13 25.09
N VAL A 249 -13.99 5.66 26.24
CA VAL A 249 -14.38 5.09 27.54
C VAL A 249 -15.90 5.16 27.68
N GLY A 250 -16.50 4.05 28.08
CA GLY A 250 -17.95 3.89 28.18
C GLY A 250 -18.62 3.28 26.93
N ASP A 251 -17.91 3.15 25.80
CA ASP A 251 -18.47 2.51 24.60
C ASP A 251 -18.87 1.06 24.89
N SER A 252 -20.07 0.69 24.43
CA SER A 252 -20.51 -0.72 24.37
C SER A 252 -19.76 -1.45 23.26
N ILE A 253 -19.13 -2.56 23.61
CA ILE A 253 -18.32 -3.36 22.69
C ILE A 253 -18.81 -4.80 22.61
N THR A 254 -18.62 -5.39 21.43
CA THR A 254 -18.82 -6.81 21.14
C THR A 254 -17.46 -7.45 20.82
N VAL A 255 -17.19 -8.62 21.39
CA VAL A 255 -15.99 -9.43 21.12
C VAL A 255 -16.32 -10.43 20.01
N LEU A 256 -15.53 -10.43 18.94
CA LEU A 256 -15.67 -11.37 17.83
C LEU A 256 -14.54 -12.40 17.86
N PRO A 257 -14.83 -13.68 17.55
CA PRO A 257 -16.11 -14.20 17.04
C PRO A 257 -17.11 -14.67 18.11
N SER A 258 -16.81 -14.53 19.41
CA SER A 258 -17.63 -15.10 20.50
C SER A 258 -19.01 -14.46 20.67
N GLY A 259 -19.17 -13.19 20.28
CA GLY A 259 -20.41 -12.42 20.43
C GLY A 259 -20.64 -11.89 21.84
N LEU A 260 -19.71 -12.10 22.78
CA LEU A 260 -19.81 -11.56 24.14
C LEU A 260 -19.75 -10.03 24.11
N THR A 261 -20.51 -9.39 25.00
CA THR A 261 -20.57 -7.92 25.08
C THR A 261 -20.04 -7.43 26.42
N SER A 262 -19.51 -6.21 26.43
CA SER A 262 -19.09 -5.48 27.63
C SER A 262 -19.03 -3.98 27.32
N LYS A 263 -18.41 -3.20 28.20
CA LYS A 263 -18.11 -1.78 28.01
C LYS A 263 -16.63 -1.48 28.24
N ILE A 264 -16.13 -0.44 27.60
CA ILE A 264 -14.77 0.05 27.82
C ILE A 264 -14.70 0.78 29.15
N LYS A 265 -13.97 0.19 30.11
CA LYS A 265 -13.68 0.79 31.41
C LYS A 265 -12.58 1.83 31.34
N ALA A 266 -11.54 1.57 30.55
CA ALA A 266 -10.40 2.47 30.39
C ALA A 266 -9.62 2.17 29.11
N ILE A 267 -8.93 3.18 28.60
CA ILE A 267 -7.99 3.08 27.48
C ILE A 267 -6.65 3.63 27.98
N ASP A 268 -5.60 2.83 27.92
CA ASP A 268 -4.29 3.15 28.48
C ASP A 268 -3.20 3.10 27.39
N THR A 269 -2.27 4.05 27.45
CA THR A 269 -1.04 4.11 26.64
C THR A 269 0.20 4.15 27.52
N PHE A 270 1.39 4.11 26.92
CA PHE A 270 2.63 4.33 27.66
C PHE A 270 2.66 5.67 28.41
N ASP A 271 2.10 6.72 27.79
CA ASP A 271 2.09 8.09 28.34
C ASP A 271 0.95 8.33 29.34
N GLY A 272 0.09 7.33 29.56
CA GLY A 272 -1.05 7.40 30.49
C GLY A 272 -2.39 7.06 29.87
N SER A 273 -3.47 7.27 30.64
CA SER A 273 -4.83 6.95 30.24
C SER A 273 -5.44 8.00 29.31
N LEU A 274 -6.29 7.56 28.39
CA LEU A 274 -7.00 8.37 27.41
C LEU A 274 -8.52 8.20 27.56
N THR A 275 -9.27 9.26 27.27
CA THR A 275 -10.75 9.20 27.17
C THR A 275 -11.20 8.63 25.83
N THR A 276 -10.41 8.85 24.77
CA THR A 276 -10.68 8.41 23.41
C THR A 276 -9.37 8.07 22.72
N ALA A 277 -9.38 7.01 21.92
CA ALA A 277 -8.26 6.64 21.06
C ALA A 277 -8.74 6.38 19.64
N TYR A 278 -7.91 6.71 18.66
CA TYR A 278 -8.24 6.65 17.24
C TYR A 278 -7.23 5.80 16.47
N ALA A 279 -7.63 5.28 15.30
CA ALA A 279 -6.69 4.61 14.41
C ALA A 279 -5.58 5.59 13.95
N PRO A 280 -4.29 5.19 13.91
CA PRO A 280 -3.75 3.85 14.15
C PRO A 280 -3.04 3.70 15.51
N MET A 281 -3.56 4.27 16.59
CA MET A 281 -2.90 4.23 17.91
C MET A 281 -2.78 2.80 18.45
N SER A 282 -1.65 2.50 19.08
CA SER A 282 -1.46 1.30 19.90
C SER A 282 -1.86 1.59 21.33
N VAL A 283 -2.86 0.86 21.83
CA VAL A 283 -3.47 1.11 23.14
C VAL A 283 -3.74 -0.22 23.87
N THR A 284 -3.94 -0.13 25.18
CA THR A 284 -4.49 -1.20 26.00
C THR A 284 -5.91 -0.83 26.40
N ILE A 285 -6.89 -1.67 26.06
CA ILE A 285 -8.29 -1.48 26.44
C ILE A 285 -8.59 -2.38 27.64
N ARG A 286 -9.22 -1.82 28.68
CA ARG A 286 -9.77 -2.56 29.81
C ARG A 286 -11.29 -2.57 29.72
N LEU A 287 -11.89 -3.72 30.02
CA LEU A 287 -13.34 -3.91 29.99
C LEU A 287 -13.93 -3.85 31.40
N GLU A 288 -15.22 -3.58 31.50
CA GLU A 288 -15.96 -3.62 32.77
C GLU A 288 -16.16 -5.06 33.26
N ASP A 289 -16.44 -5.98 32.34
CA ASP A 289 -16.73 -7.38 32.63
C ASP A 289 -15.52 -8.29 32.37
N GLU A 290 -15.42 -9.37 33.15
CA GLU A 290 -14.42 -10.41 32.95
C GLU A 290 -14.85 -11.42 31.87
N ILE A 291 -14.84 -10.99 30.62
CA ILE A 291 -15.19 -11.85 29.48
C ILE A 291 -13.96 -12.52 28.86
N ASP A 292 -14.16 -13.67 28.22
CA ASP A 292 -13.06 -14.37 27.55
C ASP A 292 -12.70 -13.69 26.23
N VAL A 293 -11.44 -13.26 26.15
CA VAL A 293 -10.85 -12.52 25.04
C VAL A 293 -9.38 -12.88 24.98
N SER A 294 -8.93 -13.20 23.78
CA SER A 294 -7.62 -13.75 23.48
C SER A 294 -7.03 -13.11 22.21
N ARG A 295 -5.78 -13.44 21.90
CA ARG A 295 -5.15 -13.00 20.65
C ARG A 295 -5.88 -13.60 19.45
N GLY A 296 -6.18 -12.75 18.48
CA GLY A 296 -6.93 -13.13 17.28
C GLY A 296 -8.40 -12.73 17.35
N ASP A 297 -8.92 -12.45 18.54
CA ASP A 297 -10.24 -11.85 18.72
C ASP A 297 -10.22 -10.37 18.32
N MET A 298 -11.39 -9.82 18.02
CA MET A 298 -11.56 -8.42 17.64
C MET A 298 -12.61 -7.77 18.51
N LEU A 299 -12.27 -6.62 19.11
CA LEU A 299 -13.24 -5.74 19.74
C LEU A 299 -13.82 -4.80 18.69
N VAL A 300 -15.14 -4.71 18.65
CA VAL A 300 -15.89 -3.78 17.80
C VAL A 300 -16.93 -3.07 18.65
N VAL A 301 -17.36 -1.88 18.22
CA VAL A 301 -18.49 -1.21 18.86
C VAL A 301 -19.78 -1.96 18.53
N THR A 302 -20.60 -2.23 19.55
CA THR A 302 -21.87 -2.96 19.39
C THR A 302 -22.80 -2.25 18.42
N GLY A 303 -23.41 -3.00 17.49
CA GLY A 303 -24.25 -2.46 16.41
C GLY A 303 -23.48 -1.99 15.17
N LYS A 304 -22.14 -2.08 15.19
CA LYS A 304 -21.25 -1.79 14.05
C LYS A 304 -20.39 -3.01 13.66
N GLU A 305 -20.91 -4.21 13.88
CA GLU A 305 -20.22 -5.46 13.59
C GLU A 305 -19.91 -5.61 12.08
N PRO A 306 -18.72 -6.15 11.73
CA PRO A 306 -18.38 -6.54 10.37
C PRO A 306 -19.12 -7.81 9.94
N THR A 307 -18.93 -8.22 8.68
CA THR A 307 -19.39 -9.52 8.19
C THR A 307 -18.63 -10.64 8.88
N ILE A 308 -19.33 -11.67 9.36
CA ILE A 308 -18.73 -12.87 9.94
C ILE A 308 -19.10 -14.06 9.07
N SER A 309 -18.12 -14.66 8.41
CA SER A 309 -18.36 -15.79 7.50
C SER A 309 -17.21 -16.80 7.52
N GLN A 310 -17.52 -18.04 7.13
CA GLN A 310 -16.51 -19.05 6.79
C GLN A 310 -16.25 -19.12 5.28
N ASP A 311 -17.20 -18.66 4.47
CA ASP A 311 -17.05 -18.54 3.02
C ASP A 311 -16.66 -17.10 2.71
N LEU A 312 -15.48 -16.93 2.13
CA LEU A 312 -14.90 -15.63 1.81
C LEU A 312 -14.73 -15.51 0.30
N GLU A 313 -15.15 -14.40 -0.27
CA GLU A 313 -14.80 -14.01 -1.63
C GLU A 313 -13.68 -12.98 -1.57
N ALA A 314 -12.65 -13.16 -2.40
CA ALA A 314 -11.49 -12.28 -2.39
C ALA A 314 -10.87 -12.16 -3.77
N HIS A 315 -10.29 -10.99 -4.05
CA HIS A 315 -9.22 -10.91 -5.02
C HIS A 315 -7.91 -11.33 -4.37
N ILE A 316 -7.10 -12.13 -5.06
CA ILE A 316 -5.76 -12.49 -4.60
C ILE A 316 -4.71 -12.19 -5.67
N CYS A 317 -3.53 -11.78 -5.24
CA CYS A 317 -2.31 -11.81 -6.03
C CYS A 317 -1.49 -13.01 -5.57
N TRP A 318 -1.22 -13.94 -6.48
CA TRP A 318 -0.40 -15.12 -6.19
C TRP A 318 1.09 -14.79 -6.25
N MET A 319 1.86 -15.28 -5.28
CA MET A 319 3.26 -14.88 -5.03
C MET A 319 4.24 -16.05 -5.04
N ASP A 320 3.74 -17.28 -5.14
CA ASP A 320 4.54 -18.50 -5.17
C ASP A 320 4.72 -19.02 -6.61
N GLN A 321 5.87 -19.65 -6.89
CA GLN A 321 6.12 -20.38 -8.13
C GLN A 321 5.24 -21.64 -8.23
N LYS A 322 4.90 -22.26 -7.10
CA LYS A 322 3.95 -23.36 -7.06
C LYS A 322 2.56 -22.81 -7.37
N VAL A 323 1.99 -23.30 -8.47
CA VAL A 323 0.67 -22.89 -8.96
C VAL A 323 -0.41 -23.18 -7.92
N MET A 324 -1.30 -22.22 -7.70
CA MET A 324 -2.49 -22.41 -6.87
C MET A 324 -3.49 -23.30 -7.59
N THR A 325 -3.99 -24.33 -6.90
CA THR A 325 -5.06 -25.21 -7.39
C THR A 325 -6.21 -25.30 -6.39
N PRO A 326 -7.48 -25.44 -6.84
CA PRO A 326 -8.62 -25.65 -5.97
C PRO A 326 -8.44 -26.90 -5.09
N GLY A 327 -8.89 -26.81 -3.85
CA GLY A 327 -8.67 -27.83 -2.81
C GLY A 327 -7.37 -27.68 -2.03
N SER A 328 -6.43 -26.85 -2.51
CA SER A 328 -5.19 -26.53 -1.78
C SER A 328 -5.49 -25.86 -0.45
N LYS A 329 -4.71 -26.21 0.58
CA LYS A 329 -4.88 -25.75 1.96
C LYS A 329 -3.74 -24.84 2.37
N TYR A 330 -4.08 -23.78 3.07
CA TYR A 330 -3.14 -22.75 3.54
C TYR A 330 -3.56 -22.26 4.93
N LEU A 331 -2.71 -21.44 5.53
CA LEU A 331 -3.04 -20.64 6.70
C LEU A 331 -3.38 -19.22 6.23
N LEU A 332 -4.63 -18.80 6.45
CA LEU A 332 -5.06 -17.42 6.25
C LEU A 332 -4.70 -16.61 7.49
N ARG A 333 -3.96 -15.51 7.31
CA ARG A 333 -3.65 -14.56 8.37
C ARG A 333 -4.30 -13.22 8.04
N GLN A 334 -5.18 -12.78 8.92
CA GLN A 334 -5.91 -11.51 8.80
C GLN A 334 -5.84 -10.81 10.16
N THR A 335 -5.37 -9.57 10.17
CA THR A 335 -5.05 -8.83 11.40
C THR A 335 -4.17 -9.63 12.37
N THR A 336 -4.69 -10.04 13.53
CA THR A 336 -4.03 -10.87 14.55
C THR A 336 -4.50 -12.31 14.53
N ASN A 337 -5.53 -12.62 13.74
CA ASN A 337 -6.12 -13.94 13.61
C ASN A 337 -5.35 -14.79 12.57
N ALA A 338 -5.29 -16.09 12.81
CA ALA A 338 -4.74 -17.07 11.90
C ALA A 338 -5.66 -18.30 11.87
N VAL A 339 -6.16 -18.67 10.68
CA VAL A 339 -7.11 -19.75 10.52
C VAL A 339 -6.76 -20.60 9.30
N LYS A 340 -6.94 -21.92 9.41
CA LYS A 340 -6.79 -22.81 8.26
C LYS A 340 -7.84 -22.49 7.21
N VAL A 341 -7.43 -22.49 5.96
CA VAL A 341 -8.28 -22.17 4.82
C VAL A 341 -8.03 -23.16 3.69
N SER A 342 -9.07 -23.47 2.92
CA SER A 342 -8.96 -24.17 1.65
C SER A 342 -9.49 -23.31 0.52
N VAL A 343 -8.80 -23.31 -0.61
CA VAL A 343 -9.30 -22.69 -1.85
C VAL A 343 -10.45 -23.54 -2.38
N ARG A 344 -11.65 -22.97 -2.52
CA ARG A 344 -12.81 -23.68 -3.08
C ARG A 344 -12.81 -23.64 -4.60
N SER A 345 -12.60 -22.46 -5.16
CA SER A 345 -12.65 -22.20 -6.59
C SER A 345 -11.87 -20.94 -6.94
N LEU A 346 -11.35 -20.91 -8.16
CA LEU A 346 -10.93 -19.69 -8.86
C LEU A 346 -12.06 -19.35 -9.83
N GLU A 347 -12.72 -18.21 -9.63
CA GLU A 347 -13.83 -17.78 -10.50
C GLU A 347 -13.28 -17.27 -11.83
N TYR A 348 -12.28 -16.39 -11.77
CA TYR A 348 -11.58 -15.90 -12.95
C TYR A 348 -10.19 -15.40 -12.59
N ARG A 349 -9.31 -15.44 -13.58
CA ARG A 349 -8.03 -14.74 -13.61
C ARG A 349 -8.18 -13.45 -14.42
N VAL A 350 -7.53 -12.38 -13.97
CA VAL A 350 -7.50 -11.10 -14.68
C VAL A 350 -6.17 -10.97 -15.41
N GLU A 351 -6.22 -10.72 -16.72
CA GLU A 351 -5.06 -10.24 -17.45
C GLU A 351 -4.84 -8.77 -17.08
N THR A 352 -3.81 -8.51 -16.29
CA THR A 352 -3.51 -7.18 -15.74
C THR A 352 -3.29 -6.11 -16.81
N SER A 353 -2.92 -6.53 -18.01
CA SER A 353 -2.61 -5.66 -19.14
C SER A 353 -3.82 -5.20 -19.93
N THR A 354 -4.82 -6.07 -20.06
CA THR A 354 -6.04 -5.83 -20.87
C THR A 354 -7.30 -5.74 -20.04
N HIS A 355 -7.22 -6.04 -18.73
CA HIS A 355 -8.35 -6.19 -17.81
C HIS A 355 -9.31 -7.33 -18.17
N GLU A 356 -8.96 -8.17 -19.15
CA GLU A 356 -9.80 -9.29 -19.56
C GLU A 356 -9.85 -10.38 -18.50
N LYS A 357 -11.06 -10.92 -18.27
CA LYS A 357 -11.31 -11.99 -17.31
C LYS A 357 -11.33 -13.32 -18.06
N THR A 358 -10.51 -14.26 -17.60
CA THR A 358 -10.41 -15.61 -18.16
C THR A 358 -10.76 -16.65 -17.12
N GLU A 359 -11.65 -17.58 -17.47
CA GLU A 359 -11.98 -18.72 -16.62
C GLU A 359 -10.86 -19.76 -16.76
N GLN A 360 -10.02 -19.86 -15.73
CA GLN A 360 -9.02 -20.90 -15.60
C GLN A 360 -9.08 -21.47 -14.19
N PRO A 361 -8.76 -22.76 -13.99
CA PRO A 361 -8.84 -23.37 -12.67
C PRO A 361 -7.67 -22.98 -11.76
N ASN A 362 -6.59 -22.42 -12.31
CA ASN A 362 -5.30 -22.29 -11.63
C ASN A 362 -4.78 -20.84 -11.67
N LEU A 363 -3.94 -20.48 -10.70
CA LEU A 363 -3.28 -19.17 -10.62
C LEU A 363 -1.77 -19.33 -10.46
N GLY A 364 -1.00 -18.77 -11.38
CA GLY A 364 0.46 -18.77 -11.43
C GLY A 364 1.10 -17.57 -10.73
N LEU A 365 2.43 -17.57 -10.62
CA LEU A 365 3.19 -16.48 -10.00
C LEU A 365 2.85 -15.13 -10.63
N ASN A 366 2.59 -14.11 -9.79
CA ASN A 366 2.23 -12.74 -10.17
C ASN A 366 0.87 -12.58 -10.86
N GLU A 367 0.09 -13.66 -10.97
CA GLU A 367 -1.26 -13.58 -11.51
C GLU A 367 -2.26 -13.14 -10.44
N ILE A 368 -3.31 -12.45 -10.89
CA ILE A 368 -4.38 -11.93 -10.04
C ILE A 368 -5.68 -12.61 -10.43
N GLY A 369 -6.47 -13.01 -9.44
CA GLY A 369 -7.75 -13.66 -9.68
C GLY A 369 -8.75 -13.45 -8.55
N LYS A 370 -10.02 -13.72 -8.84
CA LYS A 370 -11.09 -13.78 -7.84
C LYS A 370 -11.27 -15.21 -7.38
N VAL A 371 -11.14 -15.46 -6.09
CA VAL A 371 -11.25 -16.78 -5.47
C VAL A 371 -12.36 -16.82 -4.43
N THR A 372 -12.91 -18.01 -4.26
CA THR A 372 -13.73 -18.36 -3.10
C THR A 372 -12.90 -19.22 -2.15
N LEU A 373 -12.86 -18.83 -0.88
CA LEU A 373 -12.10 -19.50 0.18
C LEU A 373 -13.05 -20.04 1.24
N ARG A 374 -12.74 -21.20 1.81
CA ARG A 374 -13.43 -21.74 2.99
C ARG A 374 -12.48 -21.80 4.17
N THR A 375 -12.77 -21.07 5.24
CA THR A 375 -12.02 -21.13 6.49
C THR A 375 -12.57 -22.18 7.45
N ALA A 376 -11.70 -22.73 8.30
CA ALA A 376 -12.08 -23.72 9.31
C ALA A 376 -12.87 -23.13 10.48
N LYS A 377 -12.75 -21.82 10.72
CA LYS A 377 -13.49 -21.04 11.72
C LYS A 377 -13.99 -19.73 11.08
N PRO A 378 -15.10 -19.15 11.56
CA PRO A 378 -15.59 -17.88 11.03
C PRO A 378 -14.54 -16.77 11.17
N VAL A 379 -14.44 -15.91 10.17
CA VAL A 379 -13.59 -14.73 10.15
C VAL A 379 -14.47 -13.49 10.11
N ALA A 380 -14.18 -12.52 10.97
CA ALA A 380 -14.80 -11.21 10.98
C ALA A 380 -14.03 -10.29 10.02
N TYR A 381 -14.68 -9.78 8.98
CA TYR A 381 -14.04 -8.95 7.98
C TYR A 381 -14.97 -7.88 7.41
N ASP A 382 -14.35 -6.80 6.93
CA ASP A 382 -15.01 -5.79 6.13
C ASP A 382 -14.53 -5.91 4.68
N PRO A 383 -15.33 -5.52 3.68
CA PRO A 383 -14.83 -5.31 2.33
C PRO A 383 -13.58 -4.43 2.34
N TYR A 384 -12.54 -4.81 1.58
CA TYR A 384 -11.29 -4.05 1.48
C TYR A 384 -11.52 -2.62 0.96
N SER A 385 -12.59 -2.42 0.19
CA SER A 385 -13.04 -1.10 -0.28
C SER A 385 -13.55 -0.17 0.83
N LYS A 386 -14.00 -0.72 1.97
CA LYS A 386 -14.45 0.04 3.14
C LYS A 386 -13.34 0.19 4.17
N ILE A 387 -12.82 -0.94 4.68
CA ILE A 387 -11.78 -0.94 5.71
C ILE A 387 -10.65 -1.88 5.27
N ARG A 388 -9.57 -1.30 4.75
CA ARG A 388 -8.40 -2.06 4.29
C ARG A 388 -7.80 -2.95 5.38
N GLY A 389 -7.74 -2.46 6.63
CA GLY A 389 -7.08 -3.16 7.74
C GLY A 389 -7.72 -4.51 8.09
N THR A 390 -9.03 -4.66 7.91
CA THR A 390 -9.78 -5.90 8.13
C THR A 390 -10.15 -6.61 6.82
N GLY A 391 -10.14 -5.91 5.69
CA GLY A 391 -10.32 -6.52 4.37
C GLY A 391 -9.07 -7.16 3.77
N SER A 392 -7.87 -6.89 4.32
CA SER A 392 -6.63 -7.51 3.84
C SER A 392 -6.29 -8.82 4.56
N PHE A 393 -5.73 -9.78 3.84
CA PHE A 393 -5.13 -10.98 4.42
C PHE A 393 -3.95 -11.48 3.60
N ILE A 394 -3.19 -12.41 4.17
CA ILE A 394 -2.20 -13.21 3.44
C ILE A 394 -2.51 -14.70 3.57
N LEU A 395 -2.10 -15.47 2.56
CA LEU A 395 -2.05 -16.93 2.62
C LEU A 395 -0.61 -17.37 2.87
N VAL A 396 -0.43 -18.30 3.79
CA VAL A 396 0.87 -18.87 4.15
C VAL A 396 0.81 -20.39 3.96
N ASP A 397 1.81 -20.95 3.29
CA ASP A 397 1.98 -22.40 3.21
C ASP A 397 2.47 -22.94 4.56
N GLU A 398 1.73 -23.87 5.17
CA GLU A 398 2.07 -24.41 6.50
C GLU A 398 3.37 -25.25 6.49
N GLY A 399 3.76 -25.79 5.33
CA GLY A 399 4.97 -26.61 5.20
C GLY A 399 6.24 -25.78 5.07
N THR A 400 6.19 -24.68 4.33
CA THR A 400 7.36 -23.83 4.07
C THR A 400 7.38 -22.55 4.91
N ASN A 401 6.27 -22.19 5.56
CA ASN A 401 6.03 -20.89 6.20
C ASN A 401 6.19 -19.68 5.25
N GLN A 402 6.17 -19.90 3.93
CA GLN A 402 6.24 -18.82 2.96
C GLN A 402 4.86 -18.19 2.76
N THR A 403 4.85 -16.87 2.56
CA THR A 403 3.65 -16.16 2.12
C THR A 403 3.45 -16.44 0.63
N VAL A 404 2.35 -17.10 0.28
CA VAL A 404 2.06 -17.55 -1.08
C VAL A 404 1.06 -16.66 -1.81
N ALA A 405 0.31 -15.84 -1.08
CA ALA A 405 -0.59 -14.85 -1.68
C ALA A 405 -0.87 -13.68 -0.73
N ALA A 406 -1.20 -12.52 -1.31
CA ALA A 406 -1.88 -11.43 -0.63
C ALA A 406 -3.31 -11.31 -1.19
N GLY A 407 -4.28 -11.02 -0.32
CA GLY A 407 -5.69 -10.98 -0.69
C GLY A 407 -6.45 -9.79 -0.14
N MET A 408 -7.48 -9.40 -0.89
CA MET A 408 -8.42 -8.33 -0.60
C MET A 408 -9.83 -8.91 -0.61
N LEU A 409 -10.49 -8.91 0.55
CA LEU A 409 -11.85 -9.39 0.75
C LEU A 409 -12.86 -8.45 0.09
N LEU A 410 -13.89 -9.04 -0.49
CA LEU A 410 -14.93 -8.33 -1.27
C LEU A 410 -16.11 -7.87 -0.41
#